data_AF-A0A319EL96-F1
#
_entry.id   AF-A0A319EL96-F1
#
_cell.length_a   1.000
_cell.length_b   1.000
_cell.length_c   1.000
_cell.angle_alpha   90.00
_cell.angle_beta   90.00
_cell.angle_gamma   90.00
#
_symmetry.space_group_name_H-M   'P 1'
#
loop_
_entity.id
_entity.type
_entity.pdbx_description
1 polymer ?
#
loop_
_entity_poly.entity_id
_entity_poly.type
_entity_poly.pdbx_seq_one_letter_code
_entity_poly.pdbx_strand_id
1 'polypeptide(L)'
;MDTGSSACRRIQKRSKNQKVISSDAKAAAIRVSDPICSAATAATTDFIAPVPDTPLKLKFAPIDDVPELTQVWYNAFSPSMLKVWPDTPDVREWWESANRHDMLHKLREKYLKLIDPNNQGRIAAYAKWSLETTEGRGPRLLKALTIWYLTFLVNLDMLATYTDYRRKGAARLLLE
;
A
#
# COMPACT_ATOMS: atom_id res chain seq x y z
N MET A 1 10.12 -48.32 34.13
CA MET A 1 9.13 -48.91 33.23
C MET A 1 9.00 -47.98 32.04
N ASP A 2 9.73 -48.33 30.98
CA ASP A 2 9.75 -47.66 29.67
C ASP A 2 8.46 -47.85 28.89
N THR A 3 8.21 -46.93 27.96
CA THR A 3 7.67 -47.08 26.57
C THR A 3 6.94 -45.79 26.20
N GLY A 4 7.14 -45.09 25.07
CA GLY A 4 7.99 -45.17 23.89
C GLY A 4 7.56 -43.99 23.00
N SER A 5 8.46 -43.06 22.66
CA SER A 5 9.13 -42.88 21.35
C SER A 5 8.33 -43.29 20.10
N SER A 6 8.04 -42.32 19.21
CA SER A 6 7.99 -42.42 17.73
C SER A 6 7.38 -41.13 17.15
N ALA A 7 7.74 -40.53 16.01
CA ALA A 7 8.94 -40.49 15.20
C ALA A 7 8.71 -39.39 14.16
N CYS A 8 9.78 -38.69 13.82
CA CYS A 8 9.89 -37.77 12.69
C CYS A 8 9.64 -38.50 11.35
N ARG A 9 8.88 -37.91 10.41
CA ARG A 9 9.03 -38.28 8.98
C ARG A 9 8.63 -37.18 7.99
N ARG A 10 9.66 -36.74 7.27
CA ARG A 10 9.74 -35.89 6.07
C ARG A 10 9.17 -36.62 4.85
N ILE A 11 8.34 -35.94 4.05
CA ILE A 11 8.03 -36.36 2.67
C ILE A 11 8.26 -35.17 1.73
N GLN A 12 9.37 -35.23 0.99
CA GLN A 12 9.59 -34.48 -0.23
C GLN A 12 8.92 -35.24 -1.39
N LYS A 13 8.15 -34.56 -2.23
CA LYS A 13 7.85 -35.04 -3.59
C LYS A 13 8.39 -34.04 -4.60
N ARG A 14 9.40 -34.49 -5.34
CA ARG A 14 10.01 -33.83 -6.49
C ARG A 14 9.48 -34.53 -7.75
N SER A 15 9.39 -33.77 -8.84
CA SER A 15 9.79 -34.17 -10.20
C SER A 15 8.73 -34.54 -11.25
N LYS A 16 8.68 -33.65 -12.26
CA LYS A 16 8.67 -33.88 -13.72
C LYS A 16 7.38 -34.33 -14.41
N ASN A 17 6.94 -33.48 -15.35
CA ASN A 17 6.56 -33.94 -16.68
C ASN A 17 6.87 -32.86 -17.73
N GLN A 18 7.94 -33.09 -18.48
CA GLN A 18 8.30 -32.38 -19.69
C GLN A 18 8.15 -33.40 -20.83
N LYS A 19 7.27 -33.13 -21.79
CA LYS A 19 7.05 -33.96 -22.96
C LYS A 19 7.46 -33.17 -24.20
N VAL A 20 8.68 -33.42 -24.64
CA VAL A 20 9.16 -33.12 -25.99
C VAL A 20 8.78 -34.31 -26.86
N ILE A 21 8.14 -34.04 -28.00
CA ILE A 21 8.05 -35.03 -29.09
C ILE A 21 8.37 -34.29 -30.39
N SER A 22 9.40 -34.78 -31.06
CA SER A 22 9.88 -34.45 -32.40
C SER A 22 9.71 -35.69 -33.27
N SER A 23 9.34 -35.51 -34.54
CA SER A 23 9.85 -36.31 -35.68
C SER A 23 9.31 -35.78 -37.02
N ASP A 24 10.22 -35.37 -37.91
CA ASP A 24 10.41 -35.78 -39.33
C ASP A 24 9.21 -35.77 -40.31
N ALA A 25 9.29 -35.45 -41.61
CA ALA A 25 10.33 -34.99 -42.55
C ALA A 25 9.66 -34.74 -43.93
N LYS A 26 10.19 -33.83 -44.77
CA LYS A 26 10.51 -34.07 -46.22
C LYS A 26 10.91 -32.81 -47.01
N ALA A 27 12.18 -32.82 -47.42
CA ALA A 27 12.76 -32.64 -48.76
C ALA A 27 12.37 -31.48 -49.72
N ALA A 28 13.46 -30.76 -50.09
CA ALA A 28 13.94 -30.37 -51.43
C ALA A 28 13.40 -29.10 -52.13
N ALA A 29 14.28 -28.11 -52.33
CA ALA A 29 14.90 -27.77 -53.63
C ALA A 29 15.82 -26.54 -53.54
N ILE A 30 16.95 -26.59 -54.23
CA ILE A 30 17.99 -25.55 -54.38
C ILE A 30 17.57 -24.51 -55.42
N ARG A 31 17.87 -23.22 -55.22
CA ARG A 31 18.22 -22.28 -56.30
C ARG A 31 19.13 -21.13 -55.81
N VAL A 32 19.90 -20.63 -56.78
CA VAL A 32 21.14 -19.86 -56.74
C VAL A 32 20.88 -18.34 -56.68
N SER A 33 21.79 -17.63 -56.00
CA SER A 33 22.20 -16.21 -56.04
C SER A 33 21.26 -15.09 -56.53
N ASP A 34 21.17 -14.00 -55.75
CA ASP A 34 21.62 -12.65 -56.17
C ASP A 34 21.68 -11.66 -54.96
N PRO A 35 22.53 -10.61 -54.99
CA PRO A 35 22.80 -9.72 -53.85
C PRO A 35 22.04 -8.39 -53.98
N ILE A 36 21.24 -7.99 -52.98
CA ILE A 36 20.58 -6.68 -52.99
C ILE A 36 20.61 -6.01 -51.61
N CYS A 37 21.35 -4.90 -51.57
CA CYS A 37 21.24 -3.71 -50.73
C CYS A 37 20.86 -3.86 -49.24
N SER A 38 21.85 -3.60 -48.39
CA SER A 38 21.69 -3.31 -46.97
C SER A 38 20.88 -2.01 -46.79
N ALA A 39 19.61 -2.12 -46.43
CA ALA A 39 18.82 -0.99 -45.96
C ALA A 39 19.25 -0.67 -44.51
N ALA A 40 19.90 0.48 -44.32
CA ALA A 40 20.11 1.03 -42.99
C ALA A 40 18.75 1.36 -42.38
N THR A 41 18.34 0.59 -41.38
CA THR A 41 17.16 0.89 -40.56
C THR A 41 17.47 2.14 -39.74
N ALA A 42 16.95 3.29 -40.17
CA ALA A 42 16.89 4.47 -39.33
C ALA A 42 15.94 4.15 -38.16
N ALA A 43 16.50 4.03 -36.96
CA ALA A 43 15.72 3.96 -35.73
C ALA A 43 15.07 5.33 -35.52
N THR A 44 13.80 5.45 -35.90
CA THR A 44 12.94 6.55 -35.46
C THR A 44 12.73 6.37 -33.96
N THR A 45 13.45 7.14 -33.16
CA THR A 45 13.13 7.33 -31.75
C THR A 45 11.82 8.10 -31.69
N ASP A 46 10.70 7.39 -31.54
CA ASP A 46 9.44 7.99 -31.17
C ASP A 46 9.61 8.67 -29.81
N PHE A 47 9.68 10.00 -29.82
CA PHE A 47 9.52 10.79 -28.62
C PHE A 47 8.05 10.69 -28.20
N ILE A 48 7.75 9.67 -27.39
CA ILE A 48 6.49 9.60 -26.65
C ILE A 48 6.47 10.83 -25.74
N ALA A 49 5.58 11.78 -26.04
CA ALA A 49 5.34 12.91 -25.17
C ALA A 49 5.00 12.40 -23.76
N PRO A 50 5.62 12.93 -22.70
CA PRO A 50 5.30 12.49 -21.34
C PRO A 50 3.81 12.71 -21.09
N VAL A 51 3.11 11.63 -20.77
CA VAL A 51 1.72 11.70 -20.31
C VAL A 51 1.72 12.58 -19.07
N PRO A 52 0.89 13.66 -19.02
CA PRO A 52 0.86 14.52 -17.86
C PRO A 52 0.48 13.70 -16.62
N ASP A 53 1.25 13.86 -15.53
CA ASP A 53 1.00 13.18 -14.27
C ASP A 53 -0.43 13.48 -13.81
N THR A 54 -1.22 12.42 -13.61
CA THR A 54 -2.58 12.56 -13.11
C THR A 54 -2.52 13.00 -11.63
N PRO A 55 -3.32 13.99 -11.19
CA PRO A 55 -3.25 14.47 -9.81
C PRO A 55 -3.66 13.40 -8.79
N LEU A 56 -3.15 13.53 -7.56
CA LEU A 56 -3.53 12.70 -6.42
C LEU A 56 -5.05 12.78 -6.18
N LYS A 57 -5.67 11.66 -5.78
CA LYS A 57 -7.11 11.55 -5.59
C LYS A 57 -7.47 11.29 -4.14
N LEU A 58 -8.28 12.17 -3.55
CA LEU A 58 -8.84 12.00 -2.21
C LEU A 58 -10.02 11.01 -2.25
N LYS A 59 -10.02 10.03 -1.33
CA LYS A 59 -11.12 9.06 -1.16
C LYS A 59 -11.29 8.71 0.32
N PHE A 60 -12.46 8.18 0.67
CA PHE A 60 -12.61 7.41 1.90
C PHE A 60 -11.80 6.11 1.80
N ALA A 61 -11.19 5.72 2.91
CA ALA A 61 -10.53 4.43 3.03
C ALA A 61 -11.59 3.36 3.40
N PRO A 62 -11.86 2.35 2.56
CA PRO A 62 -12.52 1.12 3.00
C PRO A 62 -11.68 0.33 4.01
N ILE A 63 -12.34 -0.57 4.73
CA ILE A 63 -11.70 -1.46 5.72
C ILE A 63 -10.59 -2.34 5.13
N ASP A 64 -10.66 -2.63 3.84
CA ASP A 64 -9.66 -3.44 3.13
C ASP A 64 -8.31 -2.72 3.00
N ASP A 65 -8.28 -1.39 3.11
CA ASP A 65 -7.05 -0.61 3.04
C ASP A 65 -6.21 -0.67 4.33
N VAL A 66 -6.77 -1.15 5.43
CA VAL A 66 -6.13 -1.07 6.77
C VAL A 66 -4.68 -1.61 6.80
N PRO A 67 -4.32 -2.71 6.11
CA PRO A 67 -2.93 -3.14 6.05
C PRO A 67 -2.00 -2.10 5.39
N GLU A 68 -2.46 -1.45 4.31
CA GLU A 68 -1.69 -0.41 3.63
C GLU A 68 -1.62 0.89 4.46
N LEU A 69 -2.70 1.27 5.16
CA LEU A 69 -2.68 2.40 6.10
C LEU A 69 -1.65 2.19 7.22
N THR A 70 -1.57 0.98 7.76
CA THR A 70 -0.58 0.59 8.77
C THR A 70 0.84 0.70 8.20
N GLN A 71 1.05 0.29 6.94
CA GLN A 71 2.34 0.47 6.28
C GLN A 71 2.71 1.96 6.09
N VAL A 72 1.74 2.81 5.73
CA VAL A 72 1.96 4.27 5.63
C VAL A 72 2.38 4.83 6.98
N TRP A 73 1.77 4.39 8.08
CA TRP A 73 2.12 4.80 9.45
C TRP A 73 3.58 4.48 9.76
N TYR A 74 4.00 3.21 9.60
CA TYR A 74 5.37 2.80 9.87
C TYR A 74 6.40 3.51 8.98
N ASN A 75 6.03 3.85 7.74
CA ASN A 75 6.91 4.64 6.88
C ASN A 75 6.97 6.13 7.29
N ALA A 76 5.86 6.69 7.76
CA ALA A 76 5.77 8.12 8.06
C ALA A 76 6.49 8.51 9.37
N PHE A 77 6.43 7.67 10.39
CA PHE A 77 6.95 8.01 11.72
C PHE A 77 8.45 7.71 11.88
N SER A 78 9.12 8.52 12.71
CA SER A 78 10.56 8.47 12.90
C SER A 78 11.03 7.21 13.64
N PRO A 79 12.32 6.82 13.55
CA PRO A 79 12.88 5.72 14.30
C PRO A 79 12.71 5.82 15.83
N SER A 80 12.52 7.03 16.37
CA SER A 80 12.22 7.22 17.80
C SER A 80 10.84 6.71 18.18
N MET A 81 9.83 6.85 17.30
CA MET A 81 8.49 6.31 17.52
C MET A 81 8.51 4.78 17.51
N LEU A 82 9.35 4.19 16.66
CA LEU A 82 9.53 2.74 16.57
C LEU A 82 10.13 2.10 17.82
N LYS A 83 10.69 2.88 18.74
CA LYS A 83 11.10 2.37 20.06
C LYS A 83 9.91 2.04 20.95
N VAL A 84 8.82 2.79 20.81
CA VAL A 84 7.56 2.59 21.55
C VAL A 84 6.67 1.59 20.82
N TRP A 85 6.62 1.70 19.50
CA TRP A 85 5.80 0.87 18.62
C TRP A 85 6.68 0.16 17.61
N PRO A 86 7.34 -0.94 18.02
CA PRO A 86 8.28 -1.64 17.15
C PRO A 86 7.56 -2.25 15.95
N ASP A 87 8.23 -2.24 14.80
CA ASP A 87 7.74 -2.83 13.56
C ASP A 87 7.86 -4.36 13.60
N THR A 88 6.95 -4.99 14.35
CA THR A 88 6.81 -6.45 14.44
C THR A 88 5.45 -6.92 13.94
N PRO A 89 5.31 -8.18 13.49
CA PRO A 89 4.03 -8.72 13.03
C PRO A 89 2.91 -8.54 14.06
N ASP A 90 3.16 -8.82 15.34
CA ASP A 90 2.16 -8.74 16.41
C ASP A 90 1.66 -7.30 16.62
N VAL A 91 2.56 -6.31 16.58
CA VAL A 91 2.16 -4.90 16.75
C VAL A 91 1.44 -4.38 15.51
N ARG A 92 1.79 -4.85 14.32
CA ARG A 92 1.03 -4.56 13.09
C ARG A 92 -0.37 -5.14 13.15
N GLU A 93 -0.51 -6.40 13.51
CA GLU A 93 -1.83 -7.05 13.65
C GLU A 93 -2.69 -6.31 14.68
N TRP A 94 -2.10 -5.90 15.81
CA TRP A 94 -2.79 -5.08 16.80
C TRP A 94 -3.26 -3.74 16.23
N TRP A 95 -2.39 -3.01 15.50
CA TRP A 95 -2.74 -1.76 14.84
C TRP A 95 -3.87 -1.95 13.82
N GLU A 96 -3.79 -2.99 13.00
CA GLU A 96 -4.81 -3.31 12.01
C GLU A 96 -6.15 -3.63 12.68
N SER A 97 -6.13 -4.46 13.73
CA SER A 97 -7.33 -4.80 14.51
C SER A 97 -7.97 -3.56 15.15
N ALA A 98 -7.17 -2.69 15.76
CA ALA A 98 -7.65 -1.44 16.36
C ALA A 98 -8.28 -0.49 15.32
N ASN A 99 -7.63 -0.31 14.16
CA ASN A 99 -8.18 0.52 13.08
C ASN A 99 -9.46 -0.08 12.49
N ARG A 100 -9.51 -1.41 12.28
CA ARG A 100 -10.75 -2.10 11.83
C ARG A 100 -11.88 -1.92 12.83
N HIS A 101 -11.59 -2.07 14.13
CA HIS A 101 -12.56 -1.85 15.19
C HIS A 101 -13.10 -0.42 15.15
N ASP A 102 -12.24 0.58 15.04
CA ASP A 102 -12.65 1.98 14.93
C ASP A 102 -13.53 2.21 13.68
N MET A 103 -13.15 1.68 12.51
CA MET A 103 -13.92 1.85 11.27
C MET A 103 -15.30 1.19 11.31
N LEU A 104 -15.45 0.08 12.06
CA LEU A 104 -16.71 -0.66 12.16
C LEU A 104 -17.62 -0.13 13.26
N HIS A 105 -17.06 0.29 14.39
CA HIS A 105 -17.83 0.58 15.60
C HIS A 105 -17.87 2.07 15.95
N LYS A 106 -16.94 2.88 15.44
CA LYS A 106 -16.92 4.34 15.67
C LYS A 106 -17.31 5.06 14.39
N LEU A 107 -18.62 5.19 14.16
CA LEU A 107 -19.19 5.83 12.96
C LEU A 107 -18.75 7.28 12.76
N ARG A 108 -18.23 7.93 13.80
CA ARG A 108 -17.70 9.29 13.79
C ARG A 108 -16.21 9.37 13.47
N GLU A 109 -15.50 8.25 13.47
CA GLU A 109 -14.13 8.17 12.95
C GLU A 109 -14.19 7.99 11.44
N LYS A 110 -13.54 8.89 10.71
CA LYS A 110 -13.47 8.90 9.24
C LYS A 110 -12.03 8.79 8.81
N TYR A 111 -11.78 7.81 7.97
CA TYR A 111 -10.47 7.57 7.37
C TYR A 111 -10.49 8.07 5.94
N LEU A 112 -9.63 9.05 5.65
CA LEU A 112 -9.44 9.60 4.33
C LEU A 112 -8.06 9.17 3.83
N LYS A 113 -7.95 8.85 2.54
CA LYS A 113 -6.71 8.48 1.88
C LYS A 113 -6.51 9.28 0.61
N LEU A 114 -5.25 9.54 0.28
CA LEU A 114 -4.83 10.03 -1.03
C LEU A 114 -4.25 8.88 -1.83
N ILE A 115 -4.72 8.74 -3.05
CA ILE A 115 -4.26 7.74 -4.00
C ILE A 115 -3.39 8.43 -5.05
N ASP A 116 -2.25 7.83 -5.36
CA ASP A 116 -1.45 8.19 -6.53
C ASP A 116 -1.84 7.32 -7.75
N PRO A 117 -2.60 7.86 -8.72
CA PRO A 117 -2.97 7.13 -9.93
C PRO A 117 -1.76 6.81 -10.82
N ASN A 118 -0.66 7.55 -10.71
CA ASN A 118 0.55 7.30 -11.50
C ASN A 118 1.39 6.15 -10.93
N ASN A 119 1.09 5.73 -9.69
CA ASN A 119 1.81 4.67 -8.98
C ASN A 119 0.87 3.52 -8.59
N GLN A 120 0.24 2.92 -9.60
CA GLN A 120 -0.63 1.73 -9.45
C GLN A 120 -1.78 1.91 -8.45
N GLY A 121 -2.19 3.15 -8.16
CA GLY A 121 -3.22 3.43 -7.18
C GLY A 121 -2.77 3.30 -5.72
N ARG A 122 -1.46 3.31 -5.45
CA ARG A 122 -0.88 3.29 -4.11
C ARG A 122 -1.40 4.44 -3.24
N ILE A 123 -1.59 4.18 -1.95
CA ILE A 123 -1.90 5.21 -0.96
C ILE A 123 -0.64 6.06 -0.75
N ALA A 124 -0.74 7.36 -1.01
CA ALA A 124 0.33 8.33 -0.79
C ALA A 124 0.35 8.87 0.65
N ALA A 125 -0.83 9.06 1.22
CA ALA A 125 -1.04 9.59 2.56
C ALA A 125 -2.43 9.20 3.07
N TYR A 126 -2.63 9.24 4.38
CA TYR A 126 -3.96 9.10 4.97
C TYR A 126 -4.11 9.97 6.21
N ALA A 127 -5.36 10.26 6.54
CA ALA A 127 -5.76 10.96 7.75
C ALA A 127 -6.90 10.20 8.46
N LYS A 128 -6.86 10.22 9.79
CA LYS A 128 -7.96 9.78 10.64
C LYS A 128 -8.57 11.00 11.33
N TRP A 129 -9.84 11.21 11.10
CA TRP A 129 -10.62 12.31 11.62
C TRP A 129 -11.68 11.80 12.57
N SER A 130 -11.80 12.45 13.72
CA SER A 130 -12.89 12.20 14.65
C SER A 130 -13.87 13.35 14.64
N LEU A 131 -15.12 13.00 14.38
CA LEU A 131 -16.27 13.90 14.42
C LEU A 131 -17.01 13.81 15.77
N GLU A 132 -16.39 13.18 16.78
CA GLU A 132 -16.94 13.16 18.14
C GLU A 132 -16.85 14.52 18.80
N THR A 133 -17.92 14.91 19.47
CA THR A 133 -17.91 16.09 20.33
C THR A 133 -16.95 15.86 21.49
N THR A 134 -16.38 16.95 22.01
CA THR A 134 -15.50 16.93 23.19
C THR A 134 -16.14 16.19 24.37
N GLU A 135 -17.47 16.25 24.50
CA GLU A 135 -18.25 15.56 25.52
C GLU A 135 -18.29 14.04 25.33
N GLY A 136 -18.42 13.55 24.08
CA GLY A 136 -18.41 12.11 23.78
C GLY A 136 -17.03 11.46 23.90
N ARG A 137 -15.95 12.25 23.74
CA ARG A 137 -14.56 11.78 23.70
C ARG A 137 -13.87 11.69 25.07
N GLY A 138 -14.46 12.28 26.11
CA GLY A 138 -13.85 12.51 27.42
C GLY A 138 -12.79 13.63 27.42
N PRO A 139 -12.49 14.21 28.60
CA PRO A 139 -11.57 15.35 28.70
C PRO A 139 -10.11 14.93 28.44
N ARG A 140 -9.50 15.44 27.35
CA ARG A 140 -8.06 15.29 27.04
C ARG A 140 -7.23 16.56 27.29
N LEU A 141 -7.89 17.68 27.56
CA LEU A 141 -7.26 18.94 27.97
C LEU A 141 -7.53 19.16 29.46
N LEU A 142 -6.50 19.63 30.19
CA LEU A 142 -6.66 20.07 31.58
C LEU A 142 -7.86 21.01 31.68
N LYS A 143 -8.71 20.77 32.67
CA LYS A 143 -9.88 21.57 33.03
C LYS A 143 -9.45 22.99 33.45
N ALA A 144 -9.10 23.83 32.51
CA ALA A 144 -8.80 25.25 32.75
C ALA A 144 -8.87 26.05 31.44
N LEU A 145 -9.99 26.00 30.74
CA LEU A 145 -10.49 27.09 29.88
C LEU A 145 -11.85 26.68 29.31
N THR A 146 -12.89 26.97 30.08
CA THR A 146 -14.28 26.90 29.65
C THR A 146 -14.54 28.04 28.68
N ILE A 147 -14.80 27.75 27.40
CA ILE A 147 -15.45 28.69 26.48
C ILE A 147 -16.63 27.98 25.82
N TRP A 148 -17.80 28.58 26.00
CA TRP A 148 -19.15 28.17 25.63
C TRP A 148 -19.45 28.08 24.11
N TYR A 149 -18.49 27.63 23.28
CA TYR A 149 -18.66 27.59 21.81
C TYR A 149 -18.19 26.29 21.10
N LEU A 150 -17.77 25.25 21.82
CA LEU A 150 -17.06 24.11 21.21
C LEU A 150 -17.93 22.84 21.13
N THR A 151 -19.09 22.93 20.48
CA THR A 151 -19.97 21.77 20.27
C THR A 151 -19.60 20.95 19.02
N PHE A 152 -18.64 21.38 18.19
CA PHE A 152 -18.25 20.68 16.97
C PHE A 152 -16.74 20.75 16.67
N LEU A 153 -15.90 20.34 17.62
CA LEU A 153 -14.48 20.17 17.32
C LEU A 153 -14.26 18.90 16.50
N VAL A 154 -14.20 19.07 15.18
CA VAL A 154 -13.56 18.07 14.31
C VAL A 154 -12.10 17.96 14.73
N ASN A 155 -11.65 16.75 15.04
CA ASN A 155 -10.30 16.52 15.58
C ASN A 155 -9.52 15.57 14.66
N LEU A 156 -8.33 16.01 14.25
CA LEU A 156 -7.40 15.20 13.49
C LEU A 156 -6.60 14.30 14.45
N ASP A 157 -6.93 13.01 14.44
CA ASP A 157 -6.33 12.00 15.32
C ASP A 157 -5.00 11.46 14.74
N MET A 158 -4.92 11.37 13.42
CA MET A 158 -3.72 10.88 12.72
C MET A 158 -3.57 11.56 11.36
N LEU A 159 -2.33 11.91 11.00
CA LEU A 159 -1.95 12.31 9.65
C LEU A 159 -0.61 11.67 9.33
N ALA A 160 -0.59 10.80 8.31
CA ALA A 160 0.61 10.10 7.88
C ALA A 160 0.79 10.26 6.37
N THR A 161 2.03 10.50 5.94
CA THR A 161 2.39 10.65 4.53
C THR A 161 3.66 9.86 4.28
N TYR A 162 3.63 9.03 3.24
CA TYR A 162 4.83 8.32 2.79
C TYR A 162 5.95 9.32 2.50
N THR A 163 7.18 8.95 2.86
CA THR A 163 8.37 9.79 2.73
C THR A 163 8.54 10.37 1.32
N ASP A 164 8.20 9.59 0.30
CA ASP A 164 8.41 9.92 -1.12
C ASP A 164 7.37 10.91 -1.66
N TYR A 165 6.32 11.17 -0.89
CA TYR A 165 5.27 12.15 -1.18
C TYR A 165 5.37 13.41 -0.31
N ARG A 166 6.38 13.48 0.56
CA ARG A 166 6.67 14.71 1.31
C ARG A 166 7.05 15.83 0.36
N ARG A 167 6.60 17.05 0.68
CA ARG A 167 6.75 18.27 -0.14
C ARG A 167 6.02 18.23 -1.50
N LYS A 168 5.17 17.22 -1.76
CA LYS A 168 4.27 17.17 -2.93
C LYS A 168 2.84 17.61 -2.62
N GLY A 169 2.61 18.25 -1.47
CA GLY A 169 1.28 18.73 -1.06
C GLY A 169 0.30 17.66 -0.56
N ALA A 170 0.69 16.37 -0.50
CA ALA A 170 -0.20 15.29 -0.08
C ALA A 170 -0.86 15.54 1.30
N ALA A 171 -0.09 15.94 2.31
CA ALA A 171 -0.65 16.25 3.63
C ALA A 171 -1.68 17.39 3.60
N ARG A 172 -1.50 18.40 2.74
CA ARG A 172 -2.40 19.55 2.63
C ARG A 172 -3.76 19.16 2.06
N LEU A 173 -3.78 18.29 1.07
CA LEU A 173 -5.01 17.80 0.44
C LEU A 173 -5.90 16.95 1.39
N LEU A 174 -5.36 16.51 2.53
CA LEU A 174 -6.12 15.78 3.56
C LEU A 174 -6.76 16.71 4.60
N LEU A 175 -6.46 18.01 4.56
CA LEU A 175 -6.90 19.03 5.52
C LEU A 175 -7.94 20.01 4.94
N GLU A 176 -8.24 19.91 3.65
CA GLU A 176 -9.25 20.72 2.94
C GLU A 176 -10.65 20.14 3.12
#